data_AF-A0A3D2GPK2-F1
#
_entry.id   AF-A0A3D2GPK2-F1
#
_cell.length_a   1.000
_cell.length_b   1.000
_cell.length_c   1.000
_cell.angle_alpha   90.00
_cell.angle_beta   90.00
_cell.angle_gamma   90.00
#
_symmetry.space_group_name_H-M   'P 1'
#
loop_
_entity.id
_entity.type
_entity.pdbx_description
1 polymer ?
#
loop_
_entity_poly.entity_id
_entity_poly.type
_entity_poly.pdbx_seq_one_letter_code
_entity_poly.pdbx_strand_id
1 'polypeptide(L)'
;MSLAVSGGLAGLGYMASTPSLQAATSRFVHPITEPTDDFSKAERYEAMAGGAGTFTGTAERNAFSQPADNVSFGERARFNIGNAIFRRPWVS
;
A
#
# COMPACT_ATOMS: atom_id res chain seq x y z
N MET A 1 -0.74 -42.70 8.57
CA MET A 1 -0.95 -42.22 7.19
C MET A 1 -0.57 -40.75 7.17
N SER A 2 0.67 -40.46 6.77
CA SER A 2 1.25 -39.12 6.80
C SER A 2 0.97 -38.45 5.46
N LEU A 3 0.29 -37.31 5.45
CA LEU A 3 0.16 -36.49 4.25
C LEU A 3 1.04 -35.25 4.40
N ALA A 4 2.12 -35.25 3.61
CA ALA A 4 3.03 -34.12 3.47
C ALA A 4 2.31 -32.97 2.73
N VAL A 5 2.29 -31.79 3.33
CA VAL A 5 1.97 -30.53 2.64
C VAL A 5 3.26 -30.07 1.95
N SER A 6 3.34 -30.27 0.64
CA SER A 6 4.45 -29.82 -0.22
C SER A 6 3.91 -28.97 -1.38
N GLY A 7 4.50 -27.78 -1.55
CA GLY A 7 4.44 -26.95 -2.76
C GLY A 7 3.28 -25.95 -2.76
N GLY A 8 3.47 -24.64 -2.64
CA GLY A 8 4.48 -23.84 -3.35
C GLY A 8 3.92 -23.41 -4.71
N LEU A 9 3.42 -22.17 -4.79
CA LEU A 9 3.00 -21.41 -5.99
C LEU A 9 1.80 -21.90 -6.83
N ALA A 10 1.42 -23.19 -6.83
CA ALA A 10 0.27 -23.66 -7.61
C ALA A 10 -1.11 -23.25 -7.05
N GLY A 11 -1.21 -23.06 -5.73
CA GLY A 11 -2.48 -22.72 -5.06
C GLY A 11 -2.97 -21.29 -5.28
N LEU A 12 -2.07 -20.35 -5.56
CA LEU A 12 -2.42 -18.94 -5.82
C LEU A 12 -3.04 -18.75 -7.21
N GLY A 13 -2.56 -19.49 -8.21
CA GLY A 13 -3.14 -19.47 -9.57
C GLY A 13 -4.51 -20.12 -9.64
N TYR A 14 -4.72 -21.23 -8.90
CA TYR A 14 -6.00 -21.94 -8.90
C TYR A 14 -7.14 -21.12 -8.27
N MET A 15 -6.87 -20.40 -7.17
CA MET A 15 -7.83 -19.49 -6.54
C MET A 15 -8.24 -18.35 -7.49
N ALA A 16 -7.29 -17.72 -8.17
CA ALA A 16 -7.58 -16.63 -9.13
C ALA A 16 -8.38 -17.11 -10.37
N SER A 17 -8.31 -18.40 -10.72
CA SER A 17 -8.97 -18.98 -11.89
C SER A 17 -10.38 -19.53 -11.64
N THR A 18 -10.88 -19.47 -10.40
CA THR A 18 -12.27 -19.91 -10.18
C THR A 18 -13.24 -18.87 -10.75
N PRO A 19 -14.27 -19.28 -11.51
CA PRO A 19 -15.18 -18.35 -12.17
C PRO A 19 -15.85 -17.34 -11.23
N SER A 20 -16.13 -17.73 -9.99
CA SER A 20 -16.71 -16.86 -8.96
C SER A 20 -15.72 -15.79 -8.48
N LEU A 21 -14.44 -16.11 -8.31
CA LEU A 21 -13.40 -15.15 -7.95
C LEU A 21 -13.04 -14.24 -9.11
N GLN A 22 -13.07 -14.73 -10.35
CA GLN A 22 -12.90 -13.89 -11.55
C GLN A 22 -14.06 -12.90 -11.73
N ALA A 23 -15.31 -13.35 -11.58
CA ALA A 23 -16.48 -12.47 -11.62
C ALA A 23 -16.44 -11.44 -10.47
N ALA A 24 -16.07 -11.86 -9.27
CA ALA A 24 -15.93 -10.98 -8.11
C ALA A 24 -14.76 -9.99 -8.24
N THR A 25 -13.69 -10.35 -8.96
CA THR A 25 -12.55 -9.47 -9.22
C THR A 25 -12.89 -8.45 -10.31
N SER A 26 -13.48 -8.91 -11.42
CA SER A 26 -13.85 -8.05 -12.56
C SER A 26 -14.77 -6.90 -12.14
N ARG A 27 -15.78 -7.15 -11.29
CA ARG A 27 -16.69 -6.11 -10.77
C ARG A 27 -16.01 -5.00 -9.95
N PHE A 28 -14.82 -5.25 -9.39
CA PHE A 28 -14.08 -4.25 -8.62
C PHE A 28 -12.96 -3.62 -9.44
N VAL A 29 -12.26 -4.42 -10.26
CA VAL A 29 -11.09 -3.95 -11.01
C VAL A 29 -11.51 -3.05 -12.18
N HIS A 30 -12.48 -3.47 -12.99
CA HIS A 30 -12.92 -2.69 -14.16
C HIS A 30 -13.23 -1.22 -13.84
N PRO A 31 -14.11 -0.90 -12.86
CA PRO A 31 -14.43 0.49 -12.56
C PRO A 31 -13.27 1.29 -11.94
N ILE A 32 -12.18 0.65 -11.51
CA ILE A 32 -10.99 1.33 -10.97
C ILE A 32 -9.94 1.56 -12.06
N THR A 33 -9.88 0.71 -13.08
CA THR A 33 -8.86 0.75 -14.15
C THR A 33 -9.32 1.40 -15.45
N GLU A 34 -10.61 1.72 -15.58
CA GLU A 34 -11.13 2.40 -16.76
C GLU A 34 -10.57 3.84 -16.86
N PRO A 35 -10.07 4.27 -18.05
CA PRO A 35 -9.67 5.66 -18.27
C PRO A 35 -10.85 6.62 -18.06
N THR A 36 -10.57 7.84 -17.58
CA THR A 36 -11.62 8.87 -17.47
C THR A 36 -11.96 9.48 -18.83
N ASP A 37 -13.25 9.70 -19.05
CA ASP A 37 -13.77 10.43 -20.21
C ASP A 37 -14.05 11.91 -19.90
N ASP A 38 -14.00 12.31 -18.62
CA ASP A 38 -14.34 13.67 -18.15
C ASP A 38 -13.20 14.27 -17.31
N PHE A 39 -12.33 15.03 -17.97
CA PHE A 39 -11.21 15.74 -17.36
C PHE A 39 -11.59 17.11 -16.76
N SER A 40 -12.88 17.47 -16.70
CA SER A 40 -13.32 18.74 -16.12
C SER A 40 -13.22 18.77 -14.58
N LYS A 41 -13.01 17.60 -13.97
CA LYS A 41 -12.86 17.40 -12.52
C LYS A 41 -11.72 16.42 -12.24
N ALA A 42 -11.17 16.51 -11.03
CA ALA A 42 -10.16 15.56 -10.58
C ALA A 42 -10.79 14.18 -10.30
N GLU A 43 -10.13 13.12 -10.75
CA GLU A 43 -10.52 11.75 -10.44
C GLU A 43 -10.29 11.39 -8.97
N ARG A 44 -10.96 10.33 -8.52
CA ARG A 44 -10.82 9.86 -7.15
C ARG A 44 -9.35 9.47 -6.91
N TYR A 45 -8.74 10.10 -5.90
CA TYR A 45 -7.34 9.92 -5.49
C TYR A 45 -6.26 10.60 -6.34
N GLU A 46 -6.59 11.45 -7.32
CA GLU A 46 -5.56 12.22 -8.04
C GLU A 46 -4.74 13.14 -7.13
N ALA A 47 -5.38 13.70 -6.10
CA ALA A 47 -4.69 14.50 -5.09
C ALA A 47 -3.70 13.67 -4.23
N MET A 48 -3.77 12.35 -4.30
CA MET A 48 -2.90 11.42 -3.57
C MET A 48 -1.81 10.89 -4.50
N ALA A 49 -0.88 11.76 -4.92
CA ALA A 49 0.22 11.40 -5.82
C ALA A 49 1.13 10.28 -5.26
N GLY A 50 1.17 10.08 -3.94
CA GLY A 50 1.85 8.95 -3.28
C GLY A 50 1.00 7.69 -3.13
N GLY A 51 -0.18 7.64 -3.75
CA GLY A 51 -1.17 6.58 -3.57
C GLY A 51 -1.58 6.44 -2.10
N ALA A 52 -1.75 5.20 -1.65
CA ALA A 52 -2.06 4.86 -0.27
C ALA A 52 -1.00 5.33 0.76
N GLY A 53 0.20 5.68 0.31
CA GLY A 53 1.25 6.26 1.17
C GLY A 53 1.17 7.78 1.32
N THR A 54 0.19 8.44 0.72
CA THR A 54 0.03 9.90 0.85
C THR A 54 -0.34 10.27 2.28
N PHE A 55 0.42 11.19 2.89
CA PHE A 55 0.10 11.72 4.20
C PHE A 55 -1.13 12.65 4.12
N THR A 56 -2.18 12.32 4.87
CA THR A 56 -3.47 13.04 4.88
C THR A 56 -3.69 13.88 6.14
N GLY A 57 -2.71 13.93 7.05
CA GLY A 57 -2.79 14.70 8.28
C GLY A 57 -2.46 16.19 8.12
N THR A 58 -2.38 16.90 9.23
CA THR A 58 -2.02 18.33 9.26
C THR A 58 -0.63 18.57 8.69
N ALA A 59 -0.50 19.55 7.79
CA ALA A 59 0.78 19.98 7.24
C ALA A 59 1.63 20.66 8.33
N GLU A 60 2.46 19.88 9.01
CA GLU A 60 3.38 20.34 10.04
C GLU A 60 4.79 19.76 9.83
N ARG A 61 5.72 20.14 10.71
CA ARG A 61 7.13 19.69 10.65
C ARG A 61 7.30 18.17 10.59
N ASN A 62 6.33 17.40 11.10
CA ASN A 62 6.39 15.94 11.14
C ASN A 62 5.63 15.24 10.00
N ALA A 63 5.10 15.98 9.01
CA ALA A 63 4.29 15.41 7.93
C ALA A 63 4.99 14.28 7.14
N PHE A 64 6.32 14.32 7.07
CA PHE A 64 7.14 13.31 6.39
C PHE A 64 7.96 12.45 7.36
N SER A 65 7.60 12.47 8.64
CA SER A 65 8.32 11.77 9.71
C SER A 65 7.51 10.62 10.30
N GLN A 66 6.53 10.11 9.56
CA GLN A 66 5.68 8.99 9.95
C GLN A 66 6.09 7.72 9.18
N PRO A 67 6.13 6.55 9.83
CA PRO A 67 6.29 5.28 9.14
C PRO A 67 5.05 4.97 8.31
N ALA A 68 5.19 4.21 7.22
CA ALA A 68 4.02 3.71 6.49
C ALA A 68 3.21 2.72 7.34
N ASP A 69 1.89 2.67 7.13
CA ASP A 69 0.98 1.87 7.95
C ASP A 69 1.23 0.36 7.83
N ASN A 70 1.72 -0.08 6.67
CA ASN A 70 1.93 -1.49 6.31
C ASN A 70 3.31 -2.06 6.69
N VAL A 71 4.11 -1.36 7.49
CA VAL A 71 5.43 -1.85 7.93
C VAL A 71 5.34 -2.70 9.20
N SER A 72 6.23 -3.67 9.34
CA SER A 72 6.36 -4.46 10.56
C SER A 72 6.84 -3.62 11.74
N PHE A 73 6.68 -4.14 12.96
CA PHE A 73 7.19 -3.47 14.16
C PHE A 73 8.71 -3.22 14.11
N GLY A 74 9.49 -4.18 13.61
CA GLY A 74 10.94 -4.05 13.49
C GLY A 74 11.36 -2.97 12.49
N GLU A 75 10.68 -2.87 11.36
CA GLU A 75 10.90 -1.81 10.37
C GLU A 75 10.50 -0.44 10.91
N ARG A 76 9.39 -0.37 11.64
CA ARG A 76 8.98 0.85 12.34
C ARG A 76 10.02 1.33 13.34
N ALA A 77 10.63 0.41 14.10
CA ALA A 77 11.72 0.74 15.02
C ALA A 77 12.94 1.31 14.29
N ARG A 78 13.35 0.69 13.18
CA ARG A 78 14.46 1.19 12.34
C ARG A 78 14.16 2.57 11.77
N PHE A 79 12.94 2.80 11.27
CA PHE A 79 12.49 4.11 10.80
C PHE A 79 12.61 5.18 11.89
N ASN A 80 12.12 4.88 13.10
CA ASN A 80 12.16 5.82 14.22
C ASN A 80 13.59 6.18 14.64
N ILE A 81 14.50 5.19 14.65
CA ILE A 81 15.93 5.44 14.92
C ILE A 81 16.53 6.36 13.85
N GLY A 82 16.26 6.10 12.57
CA GLY A 82 16.71 6.95 11.47
C GLY A 82 16.18 8.38 11.58
N ASN A 83 14.87 8.54 11.83
CA ASN A 83 14.24 9.83 12.04
C ASN A 83 14.88 10.62 13.20
N ALA A 84 15.28 9.94 14.29
CA ALA A 84 15.94 10.58 15.42
C ALA A 84 17.30 11.20 15.08
N ILE A 85 18.04 10.66 14.10
CA ILE A 85 19.31 11.22 13.63
C ILE A 85 19.07 12.60 13.00
N PHE A 86 18.03 12.75 12.19
CA PHE A 86 17.72 14.01 11.52
C PHE A 86 17.11 15.08 12.44
N ARG A 87 16.56 14.69 13.59
CA ARG A 87 15.97 15.63 14.55
C ARG A 87 17.00 16.28 15.48
N ARG A 88 18.18 15.69 15.63
CA ARG A 88 19.21 16.19 16.54
C ARG A 88 20.20 17.09 15.78
N PRO A 89 20.44 18.33 16.25
CA PRO A 89 21.54 19.14 15.74
C PRO A 89 22.86 18.46 16.11
N TRP A 90 23.63 18.15 15.08
CA TRP A 90 24.91 17.45 15.09
C TRP A 90 26.14 18.37 15.10
N VAL A 91 25.93 19.68 15.09
CA VAL A 91 26.99 20.68 15.20
C VAL A 91 26.54 21.70 16.24
N SER A 92 27.40 21.98 17.21
CA SER A 92 27.23 22.99 18.27
C SER A 92 28.27 24.07 18.13
#